data_AF-A0A558HCU8-F1
#
_entry.id   AF-A0A558HCU8-F1
#
_cell.length_a   1.000
_cell.length_b   1.000
_cell.length_c   1.000
_cell.angle_alpha   90.00
_cell.angle_beta   90.00
_cell.angle_gamma   90.00
#
_symmetry.space_group_name_H-M   'P 1'
#
loop_
_entity.id
_entity.type
_entity.pdbx_description
1 polymer ?
#
loop_
_entity_poly.entity_id
_entity_poly.type
_entity_poly.pdbx_seq_one_letter_code
_entity_poly.pdbx_strand_id
1 'polypeptide(L)'
;MTNENPGITPAAARPRRRPVILVASIVLAVLVIAIGAVVAVNNFAGQQKSESLSALKGDRLNALGDARGKVQPAANAYLAAYKKARNAPASRDQAQKDSQKEKEEFQQASNSARSALQELKSGNGSGDTPVGVAVQQLVESHEDYFDYMEGLVESYPQFEGLFRGDDAAGCNGLFVGSKAASLRERQTLLAQAAAPCRKAASELLQSKNNAYVEFARSFNNKVAELEERAEVTAKGEENYAEFVRLKDDFVKRADDAEARNAPDAEVQKIADDAKAVNAQIRANRSEFDFAAKRYLAGVKEMPSLVENVFAKEISADIKHFDSVIPAREQILKDTIDVELTAN
;
A
#
# COMPACT_ATOMS: atom_id res chain seq x y z
N MET A 1 105.25 -76.06 19.57
CA MET A 1 105.41 -74.75 18.93
C MET A 1 104.20 -73.90 19.28
N THR A 2 104.50 -72.91 20.11
CA THR A 2 103.85 -71.60 20.40
C THR A 2 102.70 -71.09 19.53
N ASN A 3 101.63 -70.58 20.18
CA ASN A 3 101.11 -69.19 20.14
C ASN A 3 99.66 -69.17 20.68
N GLU A 4 99.37 -68.55 21.83
CA GLU A 4 99.09 -67.11 22.08
C GLU A 4 97.71 -66.61 21.59
N ASN A 5 96.72 -66.63 22.51
CA ASN A 5 95.93 -65.51 23.04
C ASN A 5 95.10 -64.58 22.06
N PRO A 6 94.33 -63.58 22.54
CA PRO A 6 92.86 -63.60 22.57
C PRO A 6 92.18 -62.44 21.79
N GLY A 7 90.83 -62.40 21.80
CA GLY A 7 90.09 -61.13 21.75
C GLY A 7 89.00 -61.01 20.70
N ILE A 8 87.74 -60.93 21.15
CA ILE A 8 86.67 -60.20 20.45
C ILE A 8 85.86 -59.39 21.48
N THR A 9 86.03 -58.07 21.41
CA THR A 9 85.19 -57.01 21.99
C THR A 9 83.85 -56.87 21.20
N PRO A 10 82.81 -56.21 21.74
CA PRO A 10 81.41 -56.44 21.36
C PRO A 10 81.01 -55.83 20.01
N ALA A 11 80.12 -56.50 19.28
CA ALA A 11 79.50 -55.99 18.06
C ALA A 11 78.47 -54.88 18.37
N ALA A 12 78.50 -53.81 17.57
CA ALA A 12 77.61 -52.65 17.67
C ALA A 12 76.12 -53.02 17.48
N ALA A 13 75.25 -52.43 18.31
CA ALA A 13 73.81 -52.59 18.22
C ALA A 13 73.25 -52.07 16.88
N ARG A 14 72.54 -52.93 16.14
CA ARG A 14 71.81 -52.55 14.91
C ARG A 14 70.67 -51.56 15.24
N PRO A 15 70.49 -50.47 14.47
CA PRO A 15 69.34 -49.59 14.66
C PRO A 15 68.06 -50.26 14.15
N ARG A 16 67.06 -50.39 15.02
CA ARG A 16 65.73 -50.94 14.70
C ARG A 16 64.98 -50.00 13.73
N ARG A 17 64.93 -50.34 12.44
CA ARG A 17 64.11 -49.65 11.40
C ARG A 17 62.61 -49.97 11.44
N ARG A 18 62.13 -50.75 12.41
CA ARG A 18 60.71 -51.17 12.51
C ARG A 18 59.68 -50.09 12.89
N PRO A 19 59.96 -49.00 13.62
CA PRO A 19 58.93 -48.02 13.97
C PRO A 19 58.56 -47.07 12.82
N VAL A 20 59.45 -46.85 11.85
CA VAL A 20 59.25 -45.87 10.76
C VAL A 20 58.23 -46.38 9.73
N ILE A 21 58.25 -47.67 9.39
CA ILE A 21 57.32 -48.26 8.41
C ILE A 21 55.90 -48.33 8.98
N LEU A 22 55.76 -48.60 10.28
CA LEU A 22 54.47 -48.69 10.96
C LEU A 22 53.80 -47.31 11.07
N VAL A 23 54.57 -46.26 11.39
CA VAL A 23 54.09 -44.87 11.42
C VAL A 23 53.70 -44.39 10.01
N ALA A 24 54.51 -44.67 8.99
CA ALA A 24 54.19 -44.29 7.61
C ALA A 24 52.89 -44.96 7.10
N SER A 25 52.66 -46.23 7.47
CA SER A 25 51.45 -46.97 7.08
C SER A 25 50.18 -46.43 7.76
N ILE A 26 50.29 -46.02 9.04
CA ILE A 26 49.19 -45.38 9.78
C ILE A 26 48.87 -44.00 9.20
N VAL A 27 49.90 -43.20 8.90
CA VAL A 27 49.72 -41.87 8.29
C VAL A 27 49.07 -41.97 6.91
N LEU A 28 49.46 -42.95 6.09
CA LEU A 28 48.84 -43.16 4.78
C LEU A 28 47.38 -43.60 4.89
N ALA A 29 47.06 -44.51 5.82
CA ALA A 29 45.69 -44.94 6.06
C ALA A 29 44.79 -43.80 6.56
N VAL A 30 45.30 -42.96 7.47
CA VAL A 30 44.58 -41.76 7.96
C VAL A 30 44.35 -40.75 6.84
N LEU A 31 45.33 -40.53 5.95
CA LEU A 31 45.18 -39.65 4.78
C LEU A 31 44.14 -40.17 3.78
N VAL A 32 44.11 -41.47 3.51
CA VAL A 32 43.13 -42.07 2.60
C VAL A 32 41.71 -41.99 3.19
N ILE A 33 41.55 -42.22 4.49
CA ILE A 33 40.27 -42.06 5.19
C ILE A 33 39.82 -40.59 5.18
N ALA A 34 40.74 -39.65 5.40
CA ALA A 34 40.43 -38.22 5.35
C ALA A 34 40.01 -37.76 3.94
N ILE A 35 40.70 -38.21 2.89
CA ILE A 35 40.34 -37.90 1.49
C ILE A 35 38.99 -38.53 1.13
N GLY A 36 38.77 -39.79 1.52
CA GLY A 36 37.48 -40.48 1.32
C GLY A 36 36.32 -39.78 2.05
N ALA A 37 36.56 -39.29 3.27
CA ALA A 37 35.58 -38.51 4.03
C ALA A 37 35.29 -37.15 3.37
N VAL A 38 36.31 -36.43 2.86
CA VAL A 38 36.12 -35.14 2.16
C VAL A 38 35.35 -35.33 0.86
N VAL A 39 35.64 -36.37 0.06
CA VAL A 39 34.91 -36.68 -1.18
C VAL A 39 33.48 -37.11 -0.88
N ALA A 40 33.26 -37.93 0.15
CA ALA A 40 31.92 -38.33 0.56
C ALA A 40 31.10 -37.14 1.08
N VAL A 41 31.68 -36.26 1.90
CA VAL A 41 31.02 -35.05 2.41
C VAL A 41 30.68 -34.09 1.26
N ASN A 42 31.58 -33.88 0.30
CA ASN A 42 31.30 -33.05 -0.87
C ASN A 42 30.21 -33.64 -1.77
N ASN A 43 30.20 -34.97 -2.00
CA ASN A 43 29.14 -35.62 -2.78
C ASN A 43 27.79 -35.58 -2.07
N PHE A 44 27.74 -35.82 -0.75
CA PHE A 44 26.51 -35.70 0.03
C PHE A 44 26.00 -34.25 0.06
N ALA A 45 26.88 -33.27 0.26
CA ALA A 45 26.51 -31.86 0.26
C ALA A 45 26.00 -31.40 -1.12
N GLY A 46 26.64 -31.84 -2.21
CA GLY A 46 26.20 -31.56 -3.58
C GLY A 46 24.85 -32.21 -3.92
N GLN A 47 24.66 -33.48 -3.55
CA GLN A 47 23.41 -34.18 -3.76
C GLN A 47 22.27 -33.57 -2.93
N GLN A 48 22.52 -33.21 -1.67
CA GLN A 48 21.55 -32.55 -0.81
C GLN A 48 21.19 -31.14 -1.32
N LYS A 49 22.17 -30.38 -1.86
CA LYS A 49 21.91 -29.09 -2.51
C LYS A 49 21.03 -29.27 -3.76
N SER A 50 21.33 -30.24 -4.61
CA SER A 50 20.56 -30.54 -5.82
C SER A 50 19.12 -30.97 -5.52
N GLU A 51 18.92 -31.83 -4.53
CA GLU A 51 17.58 -32.27 -4.08
C GLU A 51 16.79 -31.10 -3.49
N SER A 52 17.42 -30.24 -2.67
CA SER A 52 16.81 -29.03 -2.11
C SER A 52 16.37 -28.04 -3.20
N LEU A 53 17.23 -27.78 -4.18
CA LEU A 53 16.93 -26.90 -5.30
C LEU A 53 15.82 -27.46 -6.19
N SER A 54 15.81 -28.77 -6.44
CA SER A 54 14.75 -29.44 -7.20
C SER A 54 13.39 -29.36 -6.48
N ALA A 55 13.37 -29.60 -5.17
CA ALA A 55 12.17 -29.46 -4.34
C ALA A 55 11.68 -28.01 -4.27
N LEU A 56 12.59 -27.03 -4.24
CA LEU A 56 12.26 -25.61 -4.33
C LEU A 56 11.58 -25.28 -5.67
N LYS A 57 12.18 -25.73 -6.79
CA LYS A 57 11.69 -25.48 -8.15
C LYS A 57 10.32 -26.11 -8.43
N GLY A 58 10.10 -27.32 -7.91
CA GLY A 58 8.88 -28.10 -8.10
C GLY A 58 7.87 -27.89 -6.98
N ASP A 59 7.94 -28.75 -5.97
CA ASP A 59 6.91 -28.89 -4.94
C ASP A 59 6.59 -27.58 -4.21
N ARG A 60 7.62 -26.85 -3.76
CA ARG A 60 7.40 -25.62 -2.95
C ARG A 60 6.82 -24.48 -3.77
N LEU A 61 7.32 -24.26 -4.99
CA LEU A 61 6.78 -23.25 -5.89
C LEU A 61 5.34 -23.55 -6.32
N ASN A 62 5.06 -24.82 -6.65
CA ASN A 62 3.70 -25.23 -7.01
C ASN A 62 2.73 -25.06 -5.83
N ALA A 63 3.14 -25.47 -4.62
CA ALA A 63 2.33 -25.28 -3.41
C ALA A 63 2.03 -23.81 -3.12
N LEU A 64 3.02 -22.91 -3.29
CA LEU A 64 2.82 -21.47 -3.18
C LEU A 64 1.85 -20.95 -4.25
N GLY A 65 2.03 -21.35 -5.51
CA GLY A 65 1.14 -20.97 -6.61
C GLY A 65 -0.31 -21.39 -6.37
N ASP A 66 -0.53 -22.64 -5.94
CA ASP A 66 -1.85 -23.20 -5.63
C ASP A 66 -2.51 -22.49 -4.43
N ALA A 67 -1.74 -22.19 -3.38
CA ALA A 67 -2.24 -21.49 -2.22
C ALA A 67 -2.57 -20.02 -2.53
N ARG A 68 -1.68 -19.31 -3.24
CA ARG A 68 -1.88 -17.94 -3.74
C ARG A 68 -3.13 -17.85 -4.62
N GLY A 69 -3.33 -18.84 -5.50
CA GLY A 69 -4.47 -18.90 -6.42
C GLY A 69 -5.83 -18.93 -5.74
N LYS A 70 -5.90 -19.25 -4.44
CA LYS A 70 -7.14 -19.27 -3.65
C LYS A 70 -7.45 -17.94 -2.96
N VAL A 71 -6.46 -17.06 -2.79
CA VAL A 71 -6.60 -15.81 -2.01
C VAL A 71 -7.59 -14.84 -2.67
N GLN A 72 -7.41 -14.52 -3.96
CA GLN A 72 -8.29 -13.58 -4.66
C GLN A 72 -9.73 -14.09 -4.80
N PRO A 73 -9.99 -15.37 -5.18
CA PRO A 73 -11.34 -15.91 -5.17
C PRO A 73 -12.03 -15.80 -3.81
N ALA A 74 -11.32 -16.09 -2.71
CA ALA A 74 -11.87 -15.99 -1.36
C ALA A 74 -12.16 -14.54 -0.96
N ALA A 75 -11.27 -13.59 -1.30
CA ALA A 75 -11.53 -12.17 -1.11
C ALA A 75 -12.78 -11.74 -1.89
N ASN A 76 -12.88 -12.07 -3.18
CA ASN A 76 -14.04 -11.73 -4.00
C ASN A 76 -15.36 -12.30 -3.42
N ALA A 77 -15.32 -13.53 -2.88
CA ALA A 77 -16.47 -14.14 -2.21
C ALA A 77 -16.89 -13.33 -0.98
N TYR A 78 -15.94 -12.91 -0.13
CA TYR A 78 -16.22 -12.04 1.01
C TYR A 78 -16.81 -10.69 0.59
N LEU A 79 -16.20 -9.98 -0.37
CA LEU A 79 -16.69 -8.68 -0.83
C LEU A 79 -18.12 -8.80 -1.40
N ALA A 80 -18.41 -9.87 -2.15
CA ALA A 80 -19.74 -10.14 -2.69
C ALA A 80 -20.75 -10.47 -1.59
N ALA A 81 -20.39 -11.31 -0.62
CA ALA A 81 -21.24 -11.67 0.51
C ALA A 81 -21.56 -10.45 1.38
N TYR A 82 -20.54 -9.65 1.72
CA TYR A 82 -20.71 -8.41 2.48
C TYR A 82 -21.62 -7.43 1.75
N LYS A 83 -21.37 -7.17 0.45
CA LYS A 83 -22.22 -6.30 -0.38
C LYS A 83 -23.66 -6.80 -0.44
N LYS A 84 -23.86 -8.10 -0.61
CA LYS A 84 -25.20 -8.72 -0.63
C LYS A 84 -25.92 -8.52 0.70
N ALA A 85 -25.25 -8.76 1.82
CA ALA A 85 -25.82 -8.53 3.14
C ALA A 85 -26.16 -7.05 3.37
N ARG A 86 -25.30 -6.15 2.89
CA ARG A 86 -25.48 -4.70 2.91
C ARG A 86 -26.57 -4.17 1.98
N ASN A 87 -27.00 -4.92 0.97
CA ASN A 87 -28.12 -4.54 0.08
C ASN A 87 -29.50 -4.83 0.70
N ALA A 88 -29.56 -5.68 1.74
CA ALA A 88 -30.71 -5.74 2.62
C ALA A 88 -30.70 -4.50 3.55
N PRO A 89 -31.81 -4.11 4.20
CA PRO A 89 -31.82 -3.06 5.23
C PRO A 89 -31.06 -3.46 6.51
N ALA A 90 -30.01 -4.26 6.40
CA ALA A 90 -29.18 -4.75 7.47
C ALA A 90 -28.14 -3.69 7.85
N SER A 91 -27.93 -3.50 9.15
CA SER A 91 -26.87 -2.65 9.67
C SER A 91 -25.48 -3.18 9.27
N ARG A 92 -24.45 -2.32 9.39
CA ARG A 92 -23.05 -2.72 9.21
C ARG A 92 -22.69 -3.96 10.02
N ASP A 93 -23.06 -4.00 11.31
CA ASP A 93 -22.77 -5.11 12.21
C ASP A 93 -23.45 -6.42 11.77
N GLN A 94 -24.69 -6.32 11.28
CA GLN A 94 -25.39 -7.49 10.78
C GLN A 94 -24.76 -8.01 9.48
N ALA A 95 -24.37 -7.11 8.58
CA ALA A 95 -23.68 -7.50 7.36
C ALA A 95 -22.30 -8.15 7.63
N GLN A 96 -21.59 -7.70 8.66
CA GLN A 96 -20.36 -8.34 9.11
C GLN A 96 -20.61 -9.76 9.63
N LYS A 97 -21.67 -9.97 10.42
CA LYS A 97 -22.06 -11.31 10.89
C LYS A 97 -22.47 -12.22 9.73
N ASP A 98 -23.26 -11.71 8.79
CA ASP A 98 -23.80 -12.48 7.67
C ASP A 98 -22.73 -12.88 6.65
N SER A 99 -21.60 -12.17 6.60
CA SER A 99 -20.45 -12.46 5.71
C SER A 99 -19.25 -13.07 6.45
N GLN A 100 -19.41 -13.43 7.72
CA GLN A 100 -18.33 -13.90 8.58
C GLN A 100 -17.72 -15.21 8.05
N LYS A 101 -18.55 -16.11 7.51
CA LYS A 101 -18.09 -17.38 6.92
C LYS A 101 -17.08 -17.14 5.80
N GLU A 102 -17.42 -16.28 4.84
CA GLU A 102 -16.55 -15.96 3.71
C GLU A 102 -15.29 -15.21 4.16
N LYS A 103 -15.38 -14.40 5.24
CA LYS A 103 -14.21 -13.77 5.86
C LYS A 103 -13.24 -14.80 6.45
N GLU A 104 -13.77 -15.81 7.14
CA GLU A 104 -12.97 -16.91 7.70
C GLU A 104 -12.32 -17.76 6.61
N GLU A 105 -13.04 -18.04 5.52
CA GLU A 105 -12.49 -18.73 4.34
C GLU A 105 -11.35 -17.93 3.69
N PHE A 106 -11.49 -16.61 3.58
CA PHE A 106 -10.40 -15.73 3.16
C PHE A 106 -9.20 -15.81 4.10
N GLN A 107 -9.41 -15.75 5.42
CA GLN A 107 -8.32 -15.85 6.39
C GLN A 107 -7.59 -17.18 6.28
N GLN A 108 -8.32 -18.28 6.08
CA GLN A 108 -7.74 -19.61 5.89
C GLN A 108 -6.89 -19.66 4.61
N ALA A 109 -7.38 -19.09 3.50
CA ALA A 109 -6.62 -18.99 2.26
C ALA A 109 -5.35 -18.15 2.41
N SER A 110 -5.44 -16.97 3.04
CA SER A 110 -4.26 -16.12 3.29
C SER A 110 -3.23 -16.81 4.18
N ASN A 111 -3.67 -17.43 5.29
CA ASN A 111 -2.79 -18.15 6.20
C ASN A 111 -2.08 -19.33 5.52
N SER A 112 -2.80 -20.07 4.67
CA SER A 112 -2.21 -21.17 3.89
C SER A 112 -1.15 -20.64 2.90
N ALA A 113 -1.45 -19.54 2.21
CA ALA A 113 -0.54 -18.93 1.24
C ALA A 113 0.72 -18.35 1.91
N ARG A 114 0.57 -17.67 3.05
CA ARG A 114 1.69 -17.22 3.88
C ARG A 114 2.53 -18.38 4.42
N SER A 115 1.90 -19.49 4.80
CA SER A 115 2.64 -20.68 5.28
C SER A 115 3.48 -21.29 4.16
N ALA A 116 2.91 -21.46 2.96
CA ALA A 116 3.65 -21.91 1.78
C ALA A 116 4.81 -20.95 1.42
N LEU A 117 4.60 -19.63 1.60
CA LEU A 117 5.65 -18.65 1.39
C LEU A 117 6.81 -18.78 2.39
N GLN A 118 6.50 -19.06 3.68
CA GLN A 118 7.53 -19.31 4.69
C GLN A 118 8.33 -20.58 4.40
N GLU A 119 7.70 -21.63 3.87
CA GLU A 119 8.39 -22.86 3.45
C GLU A 119 9.34 -22.61 2.26
N LEU A 120 8.95 -21.74 1.33
CA LEU A 120 9.81 -21.30 0.23
C LEU A 120 11.03 -20.52 0.74
N LYS A 121 10.82 -19.61 1.70
CA LYS A 121 11.88 -18.81 2.36
C LYS A 121 12.84 -19.68 3.18
N SER A 122 12.33 -20.72 3.83
CA SER A 122 13.10 -21.57 4.74
C SER A 122 14.23 -22.31 4.02
N GLY A 123 15.46 -21.99 4.42
CA GLY A 123 16.70 -22.59 3.89
C GLY A 123 17.27 -21.94 2.64
N ASN A 124 16.58 -20.98 2.03
CA ASN A 124 17.01 -20.29 0.81
C ASN A 124 16.96 -18.76 0.92
N GLY A 125 16.64 -18.20 2.10
CA GLY A 125 16.43 -16.76 2.29
C GLY A 125 17.68 -15.91 2.53
N SER A 126 18.89 -16.49 2.51
CA SER A 126 20.13 -15.69 2.55
C SER A 126 20.37 -15.09 1.16
N GLY A 127 20.22 -13.78 1.02
CA GLY A 127 20.47 -13.01 -0.23
C GLY A 127 21.92 -13.05 -0.75
N ASP A 128 22.74 -13.95 -0.21
CA ASP A 128 24.16 -14.13 -0.52
C ASP A 128 24.40 -15.04 -1.74
N THR A 129 23.33 -15.66 -2.28
CA THR A 129 23.39 -16.50 -3.49
C THR A 129 22.40 -16.01 -4.55
N PRO A 130 22.64 -16.26 -5.85
CA PRO A 130 21.68 -15.88 -6.90
C PRO A 130 20.28 -16.45 -6.66
N VAL A 131 20.18 -17.72 -6.24
CA VAL A 131 18.90 -18.35 -5.86
C VAL A 131 18.27 -17.63 -4.68
N GLY A 132 19.06 -17.28 -3.65
CA GLY A 132 18.55 -16.57 -2.49
C GLY A 132 18.03 -15.16 -2.80
N VAL A 133 18.69 -14.43 -3.71
CA VAL A 133 18.20 -13.13 -4.21
C VAL A 133 16.87 -13.31 -4.95
N ALA A 134 16.78 -14.30 -5.84
CA ALA A 134 15.55 -14.57 -6.59
C ALA A 134 14.39 -15.00 -5.66
N VAL A 135 14.69 -15.82 -4.64
CA VAL A 135 13.73 -16.18 -3.58
C VAL A 135 13.26 -14.94 -2.84
N GLN A 136 14.18 -14.06 -2.41
CA GLN A 136 13.81 -12.86 -1.66
C GLN A 136 12.90 -11.93 -2.48
N GLN A 137 13.22 -11.67 -3.74
CA GLN A 137 12.39 -10.85 -4.62
C GLN A 137 11.00 -11.48 -4.81
N LEU A 138 10.91 -12.80 -4.99
CA LEU A 138 9.63 -13.48 -5.10
C LEU A 138 8.83 -13.38 -3.80
N VAL A 139 9.49 -13.50 -2.65
CA VAL A 139 8.88 -13.37 -1.32
C VAL A 139 8.31 -11.97 -1.12
N GLU A 140 9.08 -10.92 -1.40
CA GLU A 140 8.62 -9.53 -1.28
C GLU A 140 7.35 -9.28 -2.11
N SER A 141 7.30 -9.75 -3.38
CA SER A 141 6.09 -9.59 -4.19
C SER A 141 4.87 -10.34 -3.65
N HIS A 142 5.06 -11.51 -3.05
CA HIS A 142 3.95 -12.25 -2.46
C HIS A 142 3.49 -11.62 -1.14
N GLU A 143 4.41 -11.16 -0.30
CA GLU A 143 4.10 -10.43 0.93
C GLU A 143 3.27 -9.17 0.61
N ASP A 144 3.71 -8.37 -0.38
CA ASP A 144 2.99 -7.19 -0.85
C ASP A 144 1.59 -7.55 -1.37
N TYR A 145 1.46 -8.61 -2.17
CA TYR A 145 0.16 -9.08 -2.67
C TYR A 145 -0.76 -9.55 -1.53
N PHE A 146 -0.25 -10.31 -0.57
CA PHE A 146 -1.06 -10.78 0.57
C PHE A 146 -1.49 -9.63 1.46
N ASP A 147 -0.59 -8.70 1.78
CA ASP A 147 -0.92 -7.49 2.52
C ASP A 147 -1.97 -6.65 1.78
N TYR A 148 -1.82 -6.49 0.47
CA TYR A 148 -2.78 -5.78 -0.37
C TYR A 148 -4.19 -6.40 -0.33
N MET A 149 -4.28 -7.74 -0.42
CA MET A 149 -5.55 -8.47 -0.38
C MET A 149 -6.18 -8.50 1.02
N GLU A 150 -5.35 -8.61 2.07
CA GLU A 150 -5.82 -8.48 3.46
C GLU A 150 -6.38 -7.09 3.73
N GLY A 151 -5.66 -6.04 3.33
CA GLY A 151 -6.16 -4.67 3.43
C GLY A 151 -7.47 -4.47 2.67
N LEU A 152 -7.61 -5.11 1.50
CA LEU A 152 -8.84 -5.04 0.70
C LEU A 152 -10.04 -5.56 1.49
N VAL A 153 -9.88 -6.71 2.16
CA VAL A 153 -10.94 -7.37 2.94
C VAL A 153 -11.20 -6.65 4.26
N GLU A 154 -10.16 -6.33 5.01
CA GLU A 154 -10.27 -5.75 6.36
C GLU A 154 -10.88 -4.35 6.34
N SER A 155 -10.55 -3.55 5.33
CA SER A 155 -11.00 -2.16 5.21
C SER A 155 -12.26 -2.00 4.35
N TYR A 156 -12.76 -3.08 3.74
CA TYR A 156 -13.95 -3.02 2.87
C TYR A 156 -15.19 -2.48 3.58
N PRO A 157 -15.53 -2.88 4.82
CA PRO A 157 -16.69 -2.32 5.53
C PRO A 157 -16.61 -0.80 5.71
N GLN A 158 -15.42 -0.27 5.98
CA GLN A 158 -15.19 1.17 6.14
C GLN A 158 -15.34 1.89 4.80
N PHE A 159 -14.78 1.31 3.73
CA PHE A 159 -14.87 1.89 2.38
C PHE A 159 -16.31 1.88 1.84
N GLU A 160 -17.00 0.73 1.90
CA GLU A 160 -18.39 0.59 1.43
C GLU A 160 -19.36 1.48 2.20
N GLY A 161 -19.16 1.62 3.50
CA GLY A 161 -20.00 2.41 4.39
C GLY A 161 -19.79 3.93 4.30
N LEU A 162 -18.75 4.41 3.61
CA LEU A 162 -18.35 5.81 3.64
C LEU A 162 -19.50 6.77 3.27
N PHE A 163 -20.29 6.41 2.25
CA PHE A 163 -21.42 7.19 1.76
C PHE A 163 -22.77 6.58 2.11
N ARG A 164 -22.86 5.72 3.12
CA ARG A 164 -24.16 5.16 3.53
C ARG A 164 -24.77 6.00 4.63
N GLY A 165 -26.05 6.31 4.48
CA GLY A 165 -26.77 7.22 5.40
C GLY A 165 -27.00 6.63 6.79
N ASP A 166 -26.94 5.30 6.92
CA ASP A 166 -27.06 4.55 8.17
C ASP A 166 -25.71 4.31 8.88
N ASP A 167 -24.59 4.67 8.25
CA ASP A 167 -23.25 4.54 8.84
C ASP A 167 -22.74 5.84 9.46
N ALA A 168 -21.89 5.72 10.49
CA ALA A 168 -21.38 6.83 11.28
C ALA A 168 -20.58 7.88 10.47
N ALA A 169 -19.97 7.46 9.35
CA ALA A 169 -19.25 8.37 8.45
C ALA A 169 -20.20 9.23 7.61
N GLY A 170 -21.29 8.63 7.09
CA GLY A 170 -22.42 9.36 6.51
C GLY A 170 -22.07 10.44 5.48
N CYS A 171 -21.07 10.21 4.61
CA CYS A 171 -20.46 11.27 3.78
C CYS A 171 -21.36 11.87 2.69
N ASN A 172 -22.60 11.40 2.58
CA ASN A 172 -23.63 12.06 1.78
C ASN A 172 -23.86 13.52 2.17
N GLY A 173 -23.57 13.87 3.43
CA GLY A 173 -23.62 15.25 3.92
C GLY A 173 -22.68 16.21 3.17
N LEU A 174 -21.65 15.72 2.48
CA LEU A 174 -20.78 16.54 1.63
C LEU A 174 -21.52 17.13 0.41
N PHE A 175 -22.68 16.58 0.06
CA PHE A 175 -23.50 16.99 -1.08
C PHE A 175 -24.67 17.93 -0.69
N VAL A 176 -24.56 18.66 0.42
CA VAL A 176 -25.56 19.56 1.07
C VAL A 176 -26.21 20.65 0.20
N GLY A 177 -25.90 20.71 -1.09
CA GLY A 177 -26.19 21.83 -1.97
C GLY A 177 -27.65 22.24 -2.15
N SER A 178 -28.62 21.39 -1.84
CA SER A 178 -30.05 21.67 -2.07
C SER A 178 -30.84 21.98 -0.79
N LYS A 179 -30.22 21.94 0.39
CA LYS A 179 -30.94 22.06 1.67
C LYS A 179 -30.63 23.34 2.46
N ALA A 180 -29.56 24.06 2.13
CA ALA A 180 -29.18 25.29 2.80
C ALA A 180 -29.92 26.51 2.21
N ALA A 181 -30.33 27.45 3.06
CA ALA A 181 -30.97 28.71 2.66
C ALA A 181 -29.98 29.81 2.27
N SER A 182 -28.71 29.68 2.68
CA SER A 182 -27.61 30.60 2.34
C SER A 182 -26.30 29.84 2.06
N LEU A 183 -25.32 30.51 1.44
CA LEU A 183 -23.99 29.92 1.23
C LEU A 183 -23.20 29.80 2.53
N ARG A 184 -23.43 30.70 3.50
CA ARG A 184 -22.88 30.58 4.85
C ARG A 184 -23.40 29.33 5.58
N GLU A 185 -24.70 29.08 5.51
CA GLU A 185 -25.29 27.86 6.07
C GLU A 185 -24.75 26.61 5.36
N ARG A 186 -24.64 26.64 4.02
CA ARG A 186 -24.04 25.55 3.24
C ARG A 186 -22.61 25.24 3.68
N GLN A 187 -21.79 26.27 3.87
CA GLN A 187 -20.41 26.13 4.34
C GLN A 187 -20.37 25.51 5.74
N THR A 188 -21.27 25.91 6.64
CA THR A 188 -21.38 25.34 7.99
C THR A 188 -21.78 23.87 7.95
N LEU A 189 -22.82 23.52 7.19
CA LEU A 189 -23.27 22.13 7.03
C LEU A 189 -22.21 21.24 6.38
N LEU A 190 -21.48 21.78 5.40
CA LEU A 190 -20.36 21.08 4.78
C LEU A 190 -19.26 20.78 5.80
N ALA A 191 -18.85 21.76 6.61
CA ALA A 191 -17.82 21.56 7.63
C ALA A 191 -18.24 20.52 8.68
N GLN A 192 -19.53 20.52 9.08
CA GLN A 192 -20.09 19.50 9.98
C GLN A 192 -20.04 18.10 9.35
N ALA A 193 -20.33 17.97 8.06
CA ALA A 193 -20.23 16.71 7.33
C ALA A 193 -18.78 16.28 7.05
N ALA A 194 -17.85 17.22 6.87
CA ALA A 194 -16.46 16.94 6.53
C ALA A 194 -15.70 16.26 7.67
N ALA A 195 -15.97 16.62 8.93
CA ALA A 195 -15.27 16.04 10.09
C ALA A 195 -15.35 14.51 10.18
N PRO A 196 -16.55 13.87 10.18
CA PRO A 196 -16.65 12.41 10.19
C PRO A 196 -16.06 11.77 8.92
N CYS A 197 -16.17 12.42 7.77
CA CYS A 197 -15.57 11.95 6.51
C CYS A 197 -14.05 11.92 6.54
N ARG A 198 -13.42 12.95 7.10
CA ARG A 198 -11.96 13.00 7.28
C ARG A 198 -11.47 11.93 8.23
N LYS A 199 -12.22 11.66 9.30
CA LYS A 199 -11.91 10.57 10.22
C LYS A 199 -11.95 9.22 9.49
N ALA A 200 -13.03 8.94 8.75
CA ALA A 200 -13.17 7.71 7.98
C ALA A 200 -12.07 7.57 6.91
N ALA A 201 -11.71 8.64 6.21
CA ALA A 201 -10.57 8.65 5.29
C ALA A 201 -9.24 8.37 6.02
N SER A 202 -9.04 8.94 7.20
CA SER A 202 -7.83 8.70 8.01
C SER A 202 -7.71 7.25 8.48
N GLU A 203 -8.83 6.59 8.76
CA GLU A 203 -8.86 5.14 9.04
C GLU A 203 -8.48 4.33 7.79
N LEU A 204 -8.96 4.72 6.60
CA LEU A 204 -8.59 4.08 5.33
C LEU A 204 -7.10 4.27 4.96
N LEU A 205 -6.46 5.36 5.40
CA LEU A 205 -5.01 5.56 5.23
C LEU A 205 -4.16 4.52 5.97
N GLN A 206 -4.73 3.85 6.97
CA GLN A 206 -4.06 2.77 7.71
C GLN A 206 -4.25 1.41 7.05
N SER A 207 -5.01 1.33 5.96
CA SER A 207 -5.19 0.10 5.20
C SER A 207 -3.88 -0.34 4.57
N LYS A 208 -3.65 -1.65 4.53
CA LYS A 208 -2.59 -2.24 3.71
C LYS A 208 -2.91 -2.22 2.21
N ASN A 209 -4.13 -1.87 1.83
CA ASN A 209 -4.55 -1.80 0.44
C ASN A 209 -4.24 -0.41 -0.15
N ASN A 210 -3.29 -0.36 -1.09
CA ASN A 210 -2.83 0.89 -1.66
C ASN A 210 -3.94 1.67 -2.40
N ALA A 211 -4.88 0.99 -3.06
CA ALA A 211 -6.00 1.64 -3.72
C ALA A 211 -6.90 2.40 -2.72
N TYR A 212 -7.16 1.84 -1.53
CA TYR A 212 -7.88 2.56 -0.48
C TYR A 212 -7.08 3.71 0.12
N VAL A 213 -5.76 3.56 0.28
CA VAL A 213 -4.88 4.63 0.78
C VAL A 213 -4.88 5.82 -0.19
N GLU A 214 -4.69 5.56 -1.49
CA GLU A 214 -4.68 6.61 -2.52
C GLU A 214 -6.06 7.26 -2.70
N PHE A 215 -7.13 6.47 -2.62
CA PHE A 215 -8.48 7.00 -2.52
C PHE A 215 -8.63 7.94 -1.33
N ALA A 216 -8.20 7.53 -0.13
CA ALA A 216 -8.35 8.33 1.08
C ALA A 216 -7.56 9.65 1.02
N ARG A 217 -6.35 9.64 0.44
CA ARG A 217 -5.56 10.87 0.18
C ARG A 217 -6.31 11.81 -0.75
N SER A 218 -6.76 11.30 -1.89
CA SER A 218 -7.47 12.07 -2.92
C SER A 218 -8.79 12.62 -2.39
N PHE A 219 -9.54 11.81 -1.65
CA PHE A 219 -10.79 12.17 -1.03
C PHE A 219 -10.60 13.28 0.01
N ASN A 220 -9.62 13.17 0.90
CA ASN A 220 -9.35 14.19 1.91
C ASN A 220 -8.94 15.54 1.28
N ASN A 221 -8.12 15.50 0.23
CA ASN A 221 -7.76 16.70 -0.54
C ASN A 221 -9.00 17.35 -1.17
N LYS A 222 -9.91 16.55 -1.74
CA LYS A 222 -11.16 17.06 -2.33
C LYS A 222 -12.11 17.65 -1.29
N VAL A 223 -12.21 17.04 -0.12
CA VAL A 223 -12.98 17.61 1.00
C VAL A 223 -12.39 18.96 1.42
N ALA A 224 -11.06 19.08 1.53
CA ALA A 224 -10.40 20.34 1.83
C ALA A 224 -10.63 21.41 0.76
N GLU A 225 -10.53 21.04 -0.53
CA GLU A 225 -10.87 21.94 -1.64
C GLU A 225 -12.33 22.42 -1.55
N LEU A 226 -13.29 21.52 -1.24
CA LEU A 226 -14.69 21.89 -1.11
C LEU A 226 -14.92 22.89 0.02
N GLU A 227 -14.28 22.70 1.18
CA GLU A 227 -14.36 23.65 2.30
C GLU A 227 -13.77 25.01 1.96
N GLU A 228 -12.58 25.04 1.35
CA GLU A 228 -11.92 26.28 0.91
C GLU A 228 -12.83 27.06 -0.05
N ARG A 229 -13.38 26.39 -1.06
CA ARG A 229 -14.26 27.04 -2.05
C ARG A 229 -15.58 27.45 -1.43
N ALA A 230 -16.15 26.67 -0.51
CA ALA A 230 -17.37 27.03 0.20
C ALA A 230 -17.18 28.32 1.02
N GLU A 231 -16.05 28.46 1.71
CA GLU A 231 -15.71 29.68 2.46
C GLU A 231 -15.61 30.92 1.55
N VAL A 232 -14.92 30.81 0.41
CA VAL A 232 -14.82 31.92 -0.56
C VAL A 232 -16.20 32.31 -1.08
N THR A 233 -17.05 31.33 -1.42
CA THR A 233 -18.40 31.63 -1.90
C THR A 233 -19.31 32.23 -0.82
N ALA A 234 -19.20 31.78 0.43
CA ALA A 234 -19.95 32.36 1.55
C ALA A 234 -19.54 33.82 1.82
N LYS A 235 -18.23 34.11 1.82
CA LYS A 235 -17.73 35.50 1.93
C LYS A 235 -18.19 36.37 0.76
N GLY A 236 -18.24 35.82 -0.45
CA GLY A 236 -18.74 36.56 -1.62
C GLY A 236 -20.23 36.92 -1.51
N GLU A 237 -21.07 36.05 -0.96
CA GLU A 237 -22.48 36.35 -0.67
C GLU A 237 -22.63 37.48 0.37
N GLU A 238 -21.82 37.45 1.43
CA GLU A 238 -21.82 38.50 2.46
C GLU A 238 -21.35 39.85 1.92
N ASN A 239 -20.25 39.84 1.16
CA ASN A 239 -19.73 41.02 0.50
C ASN A 239 -20.77 41.61 -0.48
N TYR A 240 -21.53 40.77 -1.19
CA TYR A 240 -22.59 41.24 -2.07
C TYR A 240 -23.67 42.03 -1.31
N ALA A 241 -24.12 41.53 -0.15
CA ALA A 241 -25.07 42.26 0.69
C ALA A 241 -24.50 43.61 1.15
N GLU A 242 -23.21 43.66 1.50
CA GLU A 242 -22.52 44.90 1.86
C GLU A 242 -22.41 45.87 0.66
N PHE A 243 -22.07 45.37 -0.53
CA PHE A 243 -21.96 46.18 -1.74
C PHE A 243 -23.30 46.82 -2.14
N VAL A 244 -24.42 46.10 -1.96
CA VAL A 244 -25.75 46.68 -2.18
C VAL A 244 -25.99 47.85 -1.24
N ARG A 245 -25.67 47.69 0.06
CA ARG A 245 -25.80 48.75 1.07
C ARG A 245 -24.90 49.95 0.76
N LEU A 246 -23.65 49.72 0.38
CA LEU A 246 -22.70 50.78 0.01
C LEU A 246 -23.14 51.52 -1.25
N LYS A 247 -23.67 50.81 -2.25
CA LYS A 247 -24.24 51.41 -3.46
C LYS A 247 -25.41 52.34 -3.11
N ASP A 248 -26.33 51.91 -2.23
CA ASP A 248 -27.46 52.75 -1.78
C ASP A 248 -26.97 53.97 -0.98
N ASP A 249 -25.92 53.83 -0.15
CA ASP A 249 -25.29 54.95 0.57
C ASP A 249 -24.65 55.97 -0.39
N PHE A 250 -23.94 55.51 -1.42
CA PHE A 250 -23.35 56.41 -2.42
C PHE A 250 -24.39 57.15 -3.25
N VAL A 251 -25.48 56.48 -3.64
CA VAL A 251 -26.62 57.14 -4.33
C VAL A 251 -27.18 58.25 -3.43
N LYS A 252 -27.44 57.94 -2.17
CA LYS A 252 -27.93 58.95 -1.22
C LYS A 252 -26.95 60.10 -1.01
N ARG A 253 -25.66 59.82 -0.86
CA ARG A 253 -24.61 60.86 -0.71
C ARG A 253 -24.50 61.74 -1.95
N ALA A 254 -24.69 61.17 -3.14
CA ALA A 254 -24.71 61.92 -4.38
C ALA A 254 -25.96 62.82 -4.45
N ASP A 255 -27.15 62.28 -4.15
CA ASP A 255 -28.41 63.04 -4.11
C ASP A 255 -28.35 64.18 -3.08
N ASP A 256 -27.83 63.92 -1.88
CA ASP A 256 -27.65 64.91 -0.81
C ASP A 256 -26.63 66.00 -1.20
N ALA A 257 -25.57 65.64 -1.94
CA ALA A 257 -24.58 66.59 -2.44
C ALA A 257 -25.16 67.48 -3.55
N GLU A 258 -25.95 66.90 -4.45
CA GLU A 258 -26.65 67.64 -5.51
C GLU A 258 -27.68 68.60 -4.91
N ALA A 259 -28.53 68.14 -3.98
CA ALA A 259 -29.58 68.94 -3.37
C ALA A 259 -29.07 70.20 -2.64
N ARG A 260 -27.84 70.17 -2.12
CA ARG A 260 -27.21 71.30 -1.43
C ARG A 260 -26.19 72.07 -2.25
N ASN A 261 -26.03 71.76 -3.54
CA ASN A 261 -25.00 72.35 -4.42
C ASN A 261 -23.59 72.23 -3.82
N ALA A 262 -23.20 71.00 -3.45
CA ALA A 262 -21.90 70.72 -2.87
C ALA A 262 -20.73 71.14 -3.80
N PRO A 263 -19.56 71.51 -3.26
CA PRO A 263 -18.39 71.83 -4.06
C PRO A 263 -17.90 70.65 -4.92
N ASP A 264 -17.35 70.94 -6.10
CA ASP A 264 -16.84 69.93 -7.06
C ASP A 264 -15.87 68.93 -6.43
N ALA A 265 -15.01 69.37 -5.50
CA ALA A 265 -14.06 68.51 -4.81
C ALA A 265 -14.75 67.41 -3.98
N GLU A 266 -15.92 67.69 -3.43
CA GLU A 266 -16.70 66.73 -2.67
C GLU A 266 -17.41 65.73 -3.58
N VAL A 267 -18.00 66.21 -4.68
CA VAL A 267 -18.62 65.36 -5.71
C VAL A 267 -17.59 64.41 -6.33
N GLN A 268 -16.39 64.93 -6.63
CA GLN A 268 -15.28 64.13 -7.15
C GLN A 268 -14.86 63.02 -6.18
N LYS A 269 -14.80 63.32 -4.88
CA LYS A 269 -14.49 62.31 -3.86
C LYS A 269 -15.54 61.20 -3.81
N ILE A 270 -16.83 61.54 -3.89
CA ILE A 270 -17.92 60.54 -3.95
C ILE A 270 -17.75 59.65 -5.20
N ALA A 271 -17.41 60.23 -6.34
CA ALA A 271 -17.18 59.49 -7.58
C ALA A 271 -15.96 58.56 -7.48
N ASP A 272 -14.85 59.01 -6.88
CA ASP A 272 -13.65 58.21 -6.68
C ASP A 272 -13.89 57.04 -5.69
N ASP A 273 -14.59 57.31 -4.58
CA ASP A 273 -15.01 56.29 -3.62
C ASP A 273 -15.90 55.22 -4.30
N ALA A 274 -16.88 55.65 -5.10
CA ALA A 274 -17.76 54.75 -5.84
C ALA A 274 -17.01 53.93 -6.90
N LYS A 275 -16.00 54.51 -7.56
CA LYS A 275 -15.13 53.81 -8.51
C LYS A 275 -14.28 52.74 -7.80
N ALA A 276 -13.77 53.03 -6.61
CA ALA A 276 -13.02 52.08 -5.81
C ALA A 276 -13.90 50.87 -5.39
N VAL A 277 -15.13 51.13 -4.94
CA VAL A 277 -16.08 50.05 -4.60
C VAL A 277 -16.48 49.24 -5.84
N ASN A 278 -16.68 49.87 -7.00
CA ASN A 278 -16.91 49.14 -8.25
C ASN A 278 -15.75 48.22 -8.65
N ALA A 279 -14.50 48.62 -8.39
CA ALA A 279 -13.35 47.75 -8.60
C ALA A 279 -13.37 46.54 -7.65
N GLN A 280 -13.72 46.75 -6.38
CA GLN A 280 -13.88 45.68 -5.39
C GLN A 280 -15.00 44.70 -5.76
N ILE A 281 -16.15 45.20 -6.24
CA ILE A 281 -17.26 44.36 -6.73
C ILE A 281 -16.80 43.44 -7.86
N ARG A 282 -16.03 43.96 -8.82
CA ARG A 282 -15.51 43.16 -9.94
C ARG A 282 -14.55 42.07 -9.47
N ALA A 283 -13.63 42.41 -8.56
CA ALA A 283 -12.70 41.44 -7.99
C ALA A 283 -13.44 40.34 -7.22
N ASN A 284 -14.36 40.73 -6.34
CA ASN A 284 -15.15 39.79 -5.55
C ASN A 284 -16.01 38.86 -6.43
N ARG A 285 -16.65 39.39 -7.49
CA ARG A 285 -17.41 38.57 -8.44
C ARG A 285 -16.51 37.55 -9.14
N SER A 286 -15.31 37.95 -9.56
CA SER A 286 -14.36 37.05 -10.23
C SER A 286 -13.94 35.90 -9.30
N GLU A 287 -13.63 36.21 -8.04
CA GLU A 287 -13.27 35.21 -7.02
C GLU A 287 -14.43 34.27 -6.72
N PHE A 288 -15.64 34.82 -6.55
CA PHE A 288 -16.86 34.05 -6.34
C PHE A 288 -17.14 33.10 -7.50
N ASP A 289 -17.14 33.60 -8.74
CA ASP A 289 -17.41 32.80 -9.94
C ASP A 289 -16.38 31.69 -10.12
N PHE A 290 -15.09 31.97 -9.85
CA PHE A 290 -14.03 30.96 -9.87
C PHE A 290 -14.26 29.89 -8.81
N ALA A 291 -14.53 30.29 -7.56
CA ALA A 291 -14.74 29.38 -6.45
C ALA A 291 -16.00 28.54 -6.62
N ALA A 292 -17.11 29.13 -7.05
CA ALA A 292 -18.37 28.43 -7.31
C ALA A 292 -18.21 27.36 -8.40
N LYS A 293 -17.51 27.68 -9.50
CA LYS A 293 -17.21 26.69 -10.56
C LYS A 293 -16.39 25.52 -10.04
N ARG A 294 -15.34 25.80 -9.25
CA ARG A 294 -14.47 24.76 -8.67
C ARG A 294 -15.18 23.92 -7.64
N TYR A 295 -16.01 24.54 -6.79
CA TYR A 295 -16.86 23.84 -5.84
C TYR A 295 -17.81 22.85 -6.56
N LEU A 296 -18.50 23.32 -7.60
CA LEU A 296 -19.42 22.48 -8.38
C LEU A 296 -18.68 21.35 -9.12
N ALA A 297 -17.48 21.61 -9.64
CA ALA A 297 -16.64 20.57 -10.23
C ALA A 297 -16.25 19.51 -9.20
N GLY A 298 -15.76 19.91 -8.02
CA GLY A 298 -15.40 18.99 -6.93
C GLY A 298 -16.57 18.12 -6.49
N VAL A 299 -17.77 18.70 -6.36
CA VAL A 299 -19.00 17.95 -6.06
C VAL A 299 -19.31 16.89 -7.11
N LYS A 300 -19.12 17.21 -8.40
CA LYS A 300 -19.36 16.28 -9.52
C LYS A 300 -18.30 15.19 -9.65
N GLU A 301 -17.06 15.48 -9.28
CA GLU A 301 -15.94 14.53 -9.35
C GLU A 301 -15.95 13.49 -8.22
N MET A 302 -16.52 13.83 -7.06
CA MET A 302 -16.48 12.98 -5.86
C MET A 302 -17.04 11.56 -6.08
N PRO A 303 -18.20 11.34 -6.74
CA PRO A 303 -18.70 10.00 -7.00
C PRO A 303 -17.74 9.15 -7.83
N SER A 304 -17.10 9.76 -8.83
CA SER A 304 -16.14 9.06 -9.70
C SER A 304 -14.90 8.60 -8.94
N LEU A 305 -14.48 9.30 -7.87
CA LEU A 305 -13.38 8.83 -7.02
C LEU A 305 -13.71 7.49 -6.37
N VAL A 306 -14.95 7.33 -5.88
CA VAL A 306 -15.42 6.08 -5.25
C VAL A 306 -15.54 4.97 -6.29
N GLU A 307 -16.17 5.27 -7.43
CA GLU A 307 -16.39 4.29 -8.51
C GLU A 307 -15.07 3.77 -9.08
N ASN A 308 -14.07 4.64 -9.25
CA ASN A 308 -12.78 4.27 -9.84
C ASN A 308 -12.00 3.26 -8.99
N VAL A 309 -12.20 3.20 -7.66
CA VAL A 309 -11.48 2.25 -6.79
C VAL A 309 -11.67 0.82 -7.26
N PHE A 310 -12.91 0.37 -7.45
CA PHE A 310 -13.19 -0.99 -7.92
C PHE A 310 -13.16 -1.10 -9.46
N ALA A 311 -13.57 -0.06 -10.18
CA ALA A 311 -13.62 -0.11 -11.64
C ALA A 311 -12.22 -0.06 -12.30
N LYS A 312 -11.22 0.52 -11.61
CA LYS A 312 -9.89 0.79 -12.17
C LYS A 312 -8.78 0.38 -11.21
N GLU A 313 -8.67 1.04 -10.06
CA GLU A 313 -7.47 0.97 -9.20
C GLU A 313 -7.21 -0.46 -8.71
N ILE A 314 -8.22 -1.10 -8.10
CA ILE A 314 -8.07 -2.46 -7.59
C ILE A 314 -7.75 -3.46 -8.71
N SER A 315 -8.40 -3.30 -9.87
CA SER A 315 -8.12 -4.18 -11.02
C SER A 315 -6.72 -3.95 -11.58
N ALA A 316 -6.22 -2.73 -11.59
CA ALA A 316 -4.89 -2.39 -12.07
C ALA A 316 -3.81 -2.97 -11.15
N ASP A 317 -3.96 -2.82 -9.83
CA ASP A 317 -3.02 -3.37 -8.84
C ASP A 317 -2.99 -4.90 -8.89
N ILE A 318 -4.14 -5.57 -8.98
CA ILE A 318 -4.20 -7.03 -9.14
C ILE A 318 -3.50 -7.47 -10.43
N LYS A 319 -3.77 -6.79 -11.56
CA LYS A 319 -3.07 -7.08 -12.84
C LYS A 319 -1.57 -6.88 -12.74
N HIS A 320 -1.12 -5.88 -11.97
CA HIS A 320 0.29 -5.68 -11.71
C HIS A 320 0.90 -6.89 -11.00
N PHE A 321 0.30 -7.37 -9.91
CA PHE A 321 0.76 -8.58 -9.22
C PHE A 321 0.71 -9.84 -10.12
N ASP A 322 -0.34 -9.99 -10.93
CA ASP A 322 -0.48 -11.07 -11.90
C ASP A 322 0.58 -11.03 -13.02
N SER A 323 1.22 -9.88 -13.25
CA SER A 323 2.33 -9.76 -14.18
C SER A 323 3.69 -9.97 -13.51
N VAL A 324 3.90 -9.44 -12.30
CA VAL A 324 5.20 -9.44 -11.63
C VAL A 324 5.51 -10.76 -10.97
N ILE A 325 4.55 -11.39 -10.28
CA ILE A 325 4.77 -12.63 -9.54
C ILE A 325 5.18 -13.77 -10.48
N PRO A 326 4.46 -14.06 -11.58
CA PRO A 326 4.87 -15.13 -12.49
C PRO A 326 6.23 -14.86 -13.15
N ALA A 327 6.57 -13.60 -13.42
CA ALA A 327 7.89 -13.25 -13.96
C ALA A 327 9.00 -13.55 -12.94
N ARG A 328 8.82 -13.19 -11.66
CA ARG A 328 9.78 -13.50 -10.58
C ARG A 328 9.86 -15.00 -10.29
N GLU A 329 8.76 -15.74 -10.42
CA GLU A 329 8.75 -17.19 -10.34
C GLU A 329 9.59 -17.83 -11.46
N GLN A 330 9.44 -17.34 -12.70
CA GLN A 330 10.25 -17.82 -13.83
C GLN A 330 11.74 -17.52 -13.62
N ILE A 331 12.09 -16.31 -13.16
CA ILE A 331 13.48 -15.95 -12.82
C ILE A 331 14.06 -16.92 -11.78
N LEU A 332 13.29 -17.27 -10.74
CA LEU A 332 13.73 -18.25 -9.75
C LEU A 332 13.97 -19.63 -10.38
N LYS A 333 13.03 -20.12 -11.21
CA LYS A 333 13.17 -21.41 -11.91
C LYS A 333 14.42 -21.43 -12.80
N ASP A 334 14.65 -20.38 -13.57
CA ASP A 334 15.80 -20.25 -14.47
C ASP A 334 17.12 -20.19 -13.67
N THR A 335 17.12 -19.47 -12.54
CA THR A 335 18.29 -19.37 -11.65
C THR A 335 18.63 -20.73 -11.03
N ILE A 336 17.61 -21.50 -10.62
CA ILE A 336 17.79 -22.86 -10.13
C ILE A 336 18.36 -23.77 -11.23
N ASP A 337 17.87 -23.68 -12.47
CA ASP A 337 18.38 -24.49 -13.58
C ASP A 337 19.85 -24.21 -13.90
N VAL A 338 20.26 -22.94 -13.84
CA VAL A 338 21.68 -22.57 -13.99
C VAL A 338 22.52 -23.17 -12.87
N GLU A 339 22.07 -23.09 -11.61
CA GLU A 339 22.79 -23.69 -10.48
C GLU A 339 22.85 -25.23 -10.53
N LEU A 340 21.79 -25.89 -11.02
CA LEU A 340 21.74 -27.34 -11.16
C LEU A 340 22.61 -27.86 -12.31
N THR A 341 22.85 -27.04 -13.34
CA THR A 341 23.68 -27.42 -14.50
C THR A 341 25.15 -27.01 -14.36
N ALA A 342 25.47 -26.08 -13.45
CA ALA A 342 26.82 -25.63 -13.16
C ALA A 342 27.59 -26.51 -12.15
N ASN A 343 26.91 -27.44 -11.47
CA ASN A 343 27.49 -28.43 -10.54
C ASN A 343 27.54 -29.82 -11.19
#